data_AF-A0A3C0GDX5-F1
#
_entry.id   AF-A0A3C0GDX5-F1
#
_cell.length_a   1.000
_cell.length_b   1.000
_cell.length_c   1.000
_cell.angle_alpha   90.00
_cell.angle_beta   90.00
_cell.angle_gamma   90.00
#
_symmetry.space_group_name_H-M   'P 1'
#
loop_
_entity.id
_entity.type
_entity.pdbx_description
1 polymer ?
#
loop_
_entity_poly.entity_id
_entity_poly.type
_entity_poly.pdbx_seq_one_letter_code
_entity_poly.pdbx_strand_id
1 'polypeptide(L)'
;MKKYILIIAVLFAFVSCEEENIVFDSENGQTLAKFSASSILVPTPTEGASINVDVFVSTKTDSERTISVEVDPSSTATSDQYTISGLTIPAGAFGSTVTITGNFDALPEEGRVNLVLNLVDVSGSNDIVIENSPLNLEFYRECPIAAGEWTINMTDSYGDGWQTDTATGGSGLTITLNDGTV
;
A
#
# COMPACT_ATOMS: atom_id res chain seq x y z
N MET A 1 32.17 -55.53 23.58
CA MET A 1 31.12 -54.50 23.42
C MET A 1 31.65 -53.09 23.08
N LYS A 2 32.97 -52.83 23.03
CA LYS A 2 33.54 -51.50 22.71
C LYS A 2 33.84 -51.25 21.22
N LYS A 3 33.70 -52.26 20.35
CA LYS A 3 34.06 -52.13 18.91
C LYS A 3 32.90 -51.69 18.00
N TYR A 4 31.67 -51.61 18.51
CA TYR A 4 30.49 -51.21 17.74
C TYR A 4 30.08 -49.74 17.94
N ILE A 5 30.66 -49.05 18.92
CA ILE A 5 30.36 -47.63 19.22
C ILE A 5 30.92 -46.70 18.13
N LEU A 6 32.01 -47.10 17.45
CA LEU A 6 32.63 -46.29 16.40
C LEU A 6 31.85 -46.30 15.07
N ILE A 7 30.98 -47.29 14.83
CA ILE A 7 30.21 -47.39 13.57
C ILE A 7 28.96 -46.50 13.62
N ILE A 8 28.34 -46.33 14.79
CA ILE A 8 27.16 -45.46 14.97
C ILE A 8 27.53 -43.97 14.90
N ALA A 9 28.73 -43.59 15.32
CA ALA A 9 29.21 -42.21 15.25
C ALA A 9 29.50 -41.74 13.80
N VAL A 10 29.80 -42.66 12.88
CA VAL A 10 30.04 -42.35 11.45
C VAL A 10 28.74 -42.24 10.66
N LEU A 11 27.66 -42.91 11.08
CA LEU A 11 26.35 -42.80 10.43
C LEU A 11 25.65 -41.46 10.68
N PHE A 12 25.98 -40.75 11.77
CA PHE A 12 25.42 -39.43 12.08
C PHE A 12 26.12 -38.26 11.35
N ALA A 13 27.26 -38.50 10.69
CA ALA A 13 28.02 -37.46 10.00
C ALA A 13 27.50 -37.15 8.57
N PHE A 14 26.52 -37.92 8.06
CA PHE A 14 25.92 -37.71 6.74
C PHE A 14 24.52 -37.08 6.80
N VAL A 15 24.07 -36.61 7.97
CA VAL A 15 22.96 -35.66 8.04
C VAL A 15 23.52 -34.29 7.67
N SER A 16 23.92 -34.14 6.39
CA SER A 16 24.15 -32.83 5.80
C SER A 16 22.81 -32.13 5.80
N CYS A 17 22.68 -31.03 6.54
CA CYS A 17 21.63 -30.06 6.24
C CYS A 17 21.84 -29.64 4.78
N GLU A 18 20.97 -30.08 3.88
CA GLU A 18 20.92 -29.50 2.53
C GLU A 18 20.55 -28.04 2.72
N GLU A 19 21.50 -27.14 2.48
CA GLU A 19 21.22 -25.70 2.47
C GLU A 19 20.43 -25.42 1.20
N GLU A 20 19.14 -25.12 1.34
CA GLU A 20 18.30 -24.67 0.22
C GLU A 20 18.90 -23.37 -0.33
N ASN A 21 19.56 -23.48 -1.48
CA ASN A 21 20.11 -22.33 -2.16
C ASN A 21 19.00 -21.67 -2.98
N ILE A 22 18.64 -20.45 -2.64
CA ILE A 22 17.73 -19.63 -3.45
C ILE A 22 18.38 -19.35 -4.81
N VAL A 23 17.82 -19.93 -5.88
CA VAL A 23 18.28 -19.71 -7.25
C VAL A 23 17.17 -19.03 -8.03
N PHE A 24 17.37 -17.76 -8.35
CA PHE A 24 16.50 -17.01 -9.24
C PHE A 24 16.98 -17.19 -10.68
N ASP A 25 16.15 -17.85 -11.49
CA ASP A 25 16.29 -18.01 -12.93
C ASP A 25 14.93 -17.75 -13.58
N SER A 26 14.93 -17.20 -14.79
CA SER A 26 13.70 -16.77 -15.45
C SER A 26 12.82 -17.89 -15.97
N GLU A 27 13.35 -19.11 -16.13
CA GLU A 27 12.62 -20.24 -16.71
C GLU A 27 12.28 -21.33 -15.68
N ASN A 28 13.25 -21.70 -14.83
CA ASN A 28 13.09 -22.84 -13.91
C ASN A 28 13.41 -22.51 -12.45
N GLY A 29 13.77 -21.26 -12.15
CA GLY A 29 14.13 -20.84 -10.81
C GLY A 29 12.93 -20.51 -9.92
N GLN A 30 13.24 -20.16 -8.67
CA GLN A 30 12.27 -19.62 -7.73
C GLN A 30 11.68 -18.31 -8.27
N THR A 31 10.40 -18.06 -8.02
CA THR A 31 9.74 -16.82 -8.44
C THR A 31 9.83 -15.79 -7.32
N LEU A 32 10.64 -14.75 -7.50
CA LEU A 32 10.56 -13.54 -6.71
C LEU A 32 9.36 -12.73 -7.20
N ALA A 33 8.49 -12.26 -6.31
CA ALA A 33 7.40 -11.35 -6.63
C ALA A 33 7.40 -10.13 -5.68
N LYS A 34 7.17 -8.92 -6.20
CA LYS A 34 7.16 -7.69 -5.38
C LYS A 34 6.31 -6.57 -5.97
N PHE A 35 5.80 -5.70 -5.11
CA PHE A 35 5.30 -4.39 -5.54
C PHE A 35 6.46 -3.44 -5.87
N SER A 36 6.22 -2.51 -6.79
CA SER A 36 7.17 -1.44 -7.14
C SER A 36 7.31 -0.38 -6.06
N ALA A 37 6.35 -0.30 -5.14
CA ALA A 37 6.28 0.65 -4.03
C ALA A 37 5.80 -0.04 -2.75
N SER A 38 6.11 0.55 -1.60
CA SER A 38 5.67 0.08 -0.26
C SER A 38 4.63 0.99 0.39
N SER A 39 4.55 2.25 -0.04
CA SER A 39 3.60 3.24 0.46
C SER A 39 3.23 4.24 -0.62
N ILE A 40 1.94 4.54 -0.78
CA ILE A 40 1.43 5.54 -1.72
C ILE A 40 0.27 6.30 -1.08
N LEU A 41 0.27 7.61 -1.29
CA LEU A 41 -0.83 8.48 -0.94
C LEU A 41 -1.76 8.62 -2.15
N VAL A 42 -3.07 8.42 -1.94
CA VAL A 42 -4.11 8.44 -2.99
C VAL A 42 -5.08 9.59 -2.75
N PRO A 43 -4.72 10.82 -3.17
CA PRO A 43 -5.68 11.92 -3.23
C PRO A 43 -6.78 11.57 -4.23
N THR A 44 -8.02 11.60 -3.78
CA THR A 44 -9.16 11.24 -4.62
C THR A 44 -10.04 12.47 -4.81
N PRO A 45 -10.03 13.12 -5.99
CA PRO A 45 -10.93 14.23 -6.30
C PRO A 45 -12.30 13.71 -6.74
N THR A 46 -13.26 14.62 -6.92
CA THR A 46 -14.64 14.30 -7.32
C THR A 46 -14.75 13.57 -8.65
N GLU A 47 -13.84 13.83 -9.59
CA GLU A 47 -13.75 13.14 -10.89
C GLU A 47 -13.14 11.72 -10.78
N GLY A 48 -12.69 11.33 -9.60
CA GLY A 48 -11.98 10.09 -9.32
C GLY A 48 -10.47 10.21 -9.54
N ALA A 49 -9.69 9.41 -8.81
CA ALA A 49 -8.24 9.26 -9.03
C ALA A 49 -7.87 7.79 -9.15
N SER A 50 -6.94 7.52 -10.07
CA SER A 50 -6.30 6.22 -10.23
C SER A 50 -4.80 6.36 -10.08
N ILE A 51 -4.21 5.45 -9.31
CA ILE A 51 -2.77 5.29 -9.19
C ILE A 51 -2.37 3.94 -9.80
N ASN A 52 -1.16 3.88 -10.33
CA ASN A 52 -0.60 2.66 -10.92
C ASN A 52 0.56 2.16 -10.06
N VAL A 53 0.55 0.86 -9.79
CA VAL A 53 1.59 0.16 -9.06
C VAL A 53 1.99 -1.06 -9.86
N ASP A 54 3.27 -1.19 -10.16
CA ASP A 54 3.75 -2.36 -10.90
C ASP A 54 4.00 -3.52 -9.93
N VAL A 55 3.63 -4.72 -10.37
CA VAL A 55 4.02 -5.97 -9.72
C VAL A 55 5.07 -6.63 -10.61
N PHE A 56 6.25 -6.84 -10.06
CA PHE A 56 7.36 -7.48 -10.75
C PHE A 56 7.50 -8.93 -10.34
N VAL A 57 7.86 -9.79 -11.29
CA VAL A 57 8.20 -11.19 -11.06
C VAL A 57 9.51 -11.56 -11.76
N SER A 58 10.29 -12.49 -11.19
CA SER A 58 11.56 -12.93 -11.78
C SER A 58 11.43 -14.00 -12.86
N THR A 59 10.30 -14.71 -12.94
CA THR A 59 10.05 -15.83 -13.86
C THR A 59 9.06 -15.46 -14.96
N LYS A 60 9.10 -16.21 -16.06
CA LYS A 60 8.11 -16.14 -17.15
C LYS A 60 7.35 -17.44 -17.30
N THR A 61 6.18 -17.35 -17.90
CA THR A 61 5.38 -18.49 -18.34
C THR A 61 4.82 -18.25 -19.73
N ASP A 62 4.54 -19.32 -20.47
CA ASP A 62 3.93 -19.24 -21.80
C ASP A 62 2.40 -19.00 -21.75
N SER A 63 1.83 -18.95 -20.54
CA SER A 63 0.44 -18.60 -20.28
C SER A 63 0.33 -17.35 -19.41
N GLU A 64 -0.83 -16.70 -19.47
CA GLU A 64 -1.20 -15.64 -18.53
C GLU A 64 -1.21 -16.16 -17.09
N ARG A 65 -0.80 -15.31 -16.15
CA ARG A 65 -0.80 -15.59 -14.71
C ARG A 65 -1.67 -14.58 -13.97
N THR A 66 -2.28 -15.02 -12.89
CA THR A 66 -3.05 -14.17 -11.98
C THR A 66 -2.22 -13.77 -10.78
N ILE A 67 -2.31 -12.51 -10.36
CA ILE A 67 -1.72 -11.97 -9.14
C ILE A 67 -2.78 -12.09 -8.04
N SER A 68 -2.46 -12.82 -6.97
CA SER A 68 -3.33 -12.97 -5.80
C SER A 68 -2.94 -11.95 -4.74
N VAL A 69 -3.87 -11.09 -4.38
CA VAL A 69 -3.71 -10.09 -3.32
C VAL A 69 -4.77 -10.27 -2.24
N GLU A 70 -4.41 -9.97 -1.00
CA GLU A 70 -5.31 -10.01 0.15
C GLU A 70 -5.28 -8.69 0.92
N VAL A 71 -6.45 -8.26 1.37
CA VAL A 71 -6.60 -7.08 2.21
C VAL A 71 -6.30 -7.47 3.65
N ASP A 72 -5.33 -6.81 4.26
CA ASP A 72 -4.96 -7.07 5.65
C ASP A 72 -6.09 -6.63 6.61
N PRO A 73 -6.38 -7.40 7.67
CA PRO A 73 -7.36 -7.01 8.69
C PRO A 73 -7.07 -5.68 9.41
N SER A 74 -5.83 -5.17 9.36
CA SER A 74 -5.45 -3.85 9.88
C SER A 74 -5.88 -2.68 9.00
N SER A 75 -6.43 -2.95 7.82
CA SER A 75 -7.00 -1.93 6.92
C SER A 75 -8.24 -1.29 7.54
N THR A 76 -8.34 0.03 7.44
CA THR A 76 -9.55 0.79 7.80
C THR A 76 -10.42 1.12 6.59
N ALA A 77 -9.86 1.03 5.38
CA ALA A 77 -10.60 1.24 4.15
C ALA A 77 -11.59 0.09 3.88
N THR A 78 -12.84 0.44 3.58
CA THR A 78 -13.89 -0.52 3.22
C THR A 78 -13.89 -0.80 1.71
N SER A 79 -14.44 -1.93 1.29
CA SER A 79 -14.35 -2.41 -0.10
C SER A 79 -15.08 -1.55 -1.14
N ASP A 80 -15.97 -0.67 -0.71
CA ASP A 80 -16.67 0.30 -1.55
C ASP A 80 -15.87 1.60 -1.78
N GLN A 81 -14.78 1.80 -1.02
CA GLN A 81 -13.94 3.00 -1.09
C GLN A 81 -12.86 2.93 -2.16
N TYR A 82 -12.60 1.74 -2.71
CA TYR A 82 -11.57 1.54 -3.72
C TYR A 82 -11.91 0.40 -4.67
N THR A 83 -11.26 0.40 -5.83
CA THR A 83 -11.28 -0.73 -6.77
C THR A 83 -9.86 -1.07 -7.19
N ILE A 84 -9.54 -2.36 -7.28
CA ILE A 84 -8.25 -2.88 -7.74
C ILE A 84 -8.46 -3.61 -9.07
N SER A 85 -7.62 -3.33 -10.06
CA SER A 85 -7.68 -3.95 -11.38
C SER A 85 -6.26 -4.19 -11.93
N GLY A 86 -6.11 -4.95 -13.03
CA GLY A 86 -4.80 -5.26 -13.61
C GLY A 86 -4.04 -6.39 -12.91
N LEU A 87 -4.73 -7.27 -12.16
CA LEU A 87 -4.16 -8.41 -11.44
C LEU A 87 -3.77 -9.61 -12.34
N THR A 88 -3.35 -9.35 -13.58
CA THR A 88 -2.95 -10.39 -14.54
C THR A 88 -1.61 -10.04 -15.17
N ILE A 89 -0.69 -11.01 -15.24
CA ILE A 89 0.60 -10.91 -15.90
C ILE A 89 0.50 -11.63 -17.24
N PRO A 90 0.66 -10.94 -18.38
CA PRO A 90 0.62 -11.56 -19.69
C PRO A 90 1.68 -12.65 -19.87
N ALA A 91 1.43 -13.59 -20.80
CA ALA A 91 2.41 -14.60 -21.19
C ALA A 91 3.73 -13.96 -21.63
N GLY A 92 4.86 -14.52 -21.17
CA GLY A 92 6.21 -14.03 -21.46
C GLY A 92 6.60 -12.72 -20.77
N ALA A 93 5.74 -12.11 -19.94
CA ALA A 93 6.04 -10.87 -19.21
C ALA A 93 6.62 -11.12 -17.81
N PHE A 94 7.40 -10.15 -17.33
CA PHE A 94 8.00 -10.13 -15.98
C PHE A 94 7.22 -9.28 -14.98
N GLY A 95 5.96 -8.97 -15.28
CA GLY A 95 5.15 -8.14 -14.41
C GLY A 95 3.94 -7.57 -15.12
N SER A 96 3.15 -6.84 -14.34
CA SER A 96 1.97 -6.11 -14.81
C SER A 96 1.76 -4.86 -13.98
N THR A 97 0.95 -3.95 -14.51
CA THR A 97 0.55 -2.73 -13.82
C THR A 97 -0.81 -2.96 -13.17
N VAL A 98 -0.84 -2.89 -11.85
CA VAL A 98 -2.05 -2.91 -11.03
C VAL A 98 -2.55 -1.48 -10.89
N THR A 99 -3.81 -1.23 -11.24
CA THR A 99 -4.45 0.07 -11.12
C THR A 99 -5.38 0.06 -9.90
N ILE A 100 -5.11 0.97 -8.97
CA ILE A 100 -5.94 1.20 -7.79
C ILE A 100 -6.66 2.53 -7.97
N THR A 101 -7.98 2.51 -7.86
CA THR A 101 -8.83 3.71 -8.01
C THR A 101 -9.57 3.98 -6.72
N GLY A 102 -9.53 5.21 -6.24
CA GLY A 102 -10.31 5.67 -5.08
C GLY A 102 -11.73 6.08 -5.48
N ASN A 103 -12.70 5.80 -4.62
CA ASN A 103 -14.09 6.22 -4.80
C ASN A 103 -14.42 7.41 -3.88
N PHE A 104 -14.49 8.61 -4.46
CA PHE A 104 -14.71 9.85 -3.73
C PHE A 104 -15.93 9.79 -2.79
N ASP A 105 -17.08 9.37 -3.31
CA ASP A 105 -18.36 9.41 -2.60
C ASP A 105 -18.40 8.46 -1.40
N ALA A 106 -17.64 7.35 -1.45
CA ALA A 106 -17.57 6.37 -0.37
C ALA A 106 -16.52 6.68 0.71
N LEU A 107 -15.53 7.53 0.39
CA LEU A 107 -14.52 7.96 1.37
C LEU A 107 -15.14 8.87 2.44
N PRO A 108 -14.59 8.90 3.67
CA PRO A 108 -15.07 9.81 4.71
C PRO A 108 -14.85 11.28 4.31
N GLU A 109 -15.70 12.18 4.81
CA GLU A 109 -15.62 13.63 4.56
C GLU A 109 -14.34 14.25 5.13
N GLU A 110 -13.87 13.72 6.26
CA GLU A 110 -12.67 14.15 6.95
C GLU A 110 -11.75 12.98 7.28
N GLY A 111 -10.45 13.25 7.28
CA GLY A 111 -9.42 12.27 7.64
C GLY A 111 -8.96 11.39 6.48
N ARG A 112 -8.32 10.28 6.84
CA ARG A 112 -7.74 9.31 5.90
C ARG A 112 -8.17 7.90 6.28
N VAL A 113 -8.28 7.04 5.28
CA VAL A 113 -8.43 5.60 5.48
C VAL A 113 -7.22 4.88 4.89
N ASN A 114 -6.75 3.84 5.59
CA ASN A 114 -5.62 3.03 5.15
C ASN A 114 -6.10 1.69 4.57
N LEU A 115 -5.52 1.31 3.44
CA LEU A 115 -5.61 -0.03 2.88
C LEU A 115 -4.22 -0.64 2.89
N VAL A 116 -4.08 -1.80 3.53
CA VAL A 116 -2.85 -2.58 3.57
C VAL A 116 -3.08 -3.80 2.69
N LEU A 117 -2.40 -3.84 1.54
CA LEU A 117 -2.59 -4.87 0.52
C LEU A 117 -1.39 -5.82 0.52
N ASN A 118 -1.63 -7.08 0.86
CA ASN A 118 -0.64 -8.14 0.82
C ASN A 118 -0.60 -8.78 -0.57
N LEU A 119 0.58 -8.91 -1.16
CA LEU A 119 0.82 -9.84 -2.25
C LEU A 119 0.95 -11.24 -1.66
N VAL A 120 0.16 -12.19 -2.13
CA VAL A 120 0.05 -13.54 -1.54
C VAL A 120 0.56 -14.62 -2.47
N ASP A 121 0.28 -14.49 -3.77
CA ASP A 121 0.72 -15.48 -4.75
C ASP A 121 0.74 -14.89 -6.17
N VAL A 122 1.46 -15.57 -7.07
CA VAL A 122 1.34 -15.41 -8.52
C VAL A 122 1.18 -16.80 -9.11
N SER A 123 0.03 -17.05 -9.74
CA SER A 123 -0.30 -18.38 -10.27
C SER A 123 0.78 -18.91 -11.22
N GLY A 124 1.05 -20.22 -11.19
CA GLY A 124 2.09 -20.82 -12.03
C GLY A 124 3.51 -20.66 -11.49
N SER A 125 3.66 -20.14 -10.27
CA SER A 125 4.91 -20.19 -9.51
C SER A 125 5.00 -21.53 -8.77
N ASN A 126 6.12 -22.24 -8.90
CA ASN A 126 6.34 -23.50 -8.18
C ASN A 126 6.84 -23.29 -6.74
N ASP A 127 7.51 -22.15 -6.53
CA ASP A 127 8.08 -21.72 -5.26
C ASP A 127 8.22 -20.19 -5.33
N ILE A 128 7.48 -19.48 -4.48
CA ILE A 128 7.36 -18.03 -4.53
C ILE A 128 8.01 -17.39 -3.31
N VAL A 129 8.86 -16.39 -3.56
CA VAL A 129 9.40 -15.50 -2.54
C VAL A 129 8.82 -14.12 -2.75
N ILE A 130 8.09 -13.64 -1.75
CA ILE A 130 7.44 -12.33 -1.78
C ILE A 130 8.30 -11.34 -1.02
N GLU A 131 8.63 -10.24 -1.69
CA GLU A 131 9.40 -9.13 -1.14
C GLU A 131 8.62 -7.83 -1.29
N ASN A 132 8.93 -6.84 -0.45
CA ASN A 132 8.31 -5.51 -0.50
C ASN A 132 6.76 -5.54 -0.49
N SER A 133 6.21 -6.41 0.36
CA SER A 133 4.79 -6.55 0.68
C SER A 133 4.66 -6.51 2.20
N PRO A 134 3.68 -5.80 2.79
CA PRO A 134 2.49 -5.20 2.15
C PRO A 134 2.75 -3.85 1.44
N LEU A 135 1.86 -3.52 0.52
CA LEU A 135 1.67 -2.18 -0.03
C LEU A 135 0.70 -1.39 0.86
N ASN A 136 1.15 -0.26 1.40
CA ASN A 136 0.32 0.63 2.22
C ASN A 136 -0.25 1.77 1.37
N LEU A 137 -1.57 1.95 1.40
CA LEU A 137 -2.28 2.95 0.63
C LEU A 137 -3.09 3.83 1.58
N GLU A 138 -2.92 5.14 1.50
CA GLU A 138 -3.75 6.09 2.26
C GLU A 138 -4.68 6.85 1.30
N PHE A 139 -5.98 6.68 1.47
CA PHE A 139 -6.99 7.40 0.68
C PHE A 139 -7.55 8.57 1.48
N TYR A 140 -7.80 9.68 0.78
CA TYR A 140 -8.55 10.80 1.32
C TYR A 140 -9.22 11.58 0.19
N ARG A 141 -10.30 12.27 0.53
CA ARG A 141 -10.96 13.19 -0.40
C ARG A 141 -10.06 14.40 -0.66
N GLU A 142 -9.67 14.57 -1.91
CA GLU A 142 -9.08 15.80 -2.39
C GLU A 142 -10.23 16.75 -2.75
N CYS A 143 -10.64 17.57 -1.78
CA CYS A 143 -11.64 18.60 -2.01
C CYS A 143 -10.94 19.83 -2.61
N PRO A 144 -11.20 20.20 -3.88
CA PRO A 144 -10.66 21.43 -4.42
C PRO A 144 -11.26 22.62 -3.66
N ILE A 145 -10.40 23.50 -3.14
CA ILE A 145 -10.86 24.79 -2.61
C ILE A 145 -11.34 25.60 -3.82
N ALA A 146 -12.61 25.97 -3.83
CA ALA A 146 -13.15 26.82 -4.88
C ALA A 146 -12.37 28.15 -4.92
N ALA A 147 -11.82 28.50 -6.08
CA ALA A 147 -11.26 29.83 -6.29
C ALA A 147 -12.40 30.86 -6.16
N GLY A 148 -12.24 31.83 -5.26
CA GLY A 148 -13.29 32.80 -4.97
C GLY A 148 -12.88 33.81 -3.91
N GLU A 149 -13.74 34.80 -3.67
CA GLU A 149 -13.60 35.71 -2.53
C GLU A 149 -14.08 34.99 -1.27
N TRP A 150 -13.14 34.72 -0.36
CA TRP A 150 -13.44 34.16 0.95
C TRP A 150 -13.63 35.31 1.93
N THR A 151 -14.78 35.36 2.59
CA THR A 151 -15.02 36.32 3.68
C THR A 151 -14.60 35.66 4.99
N ILE A 152 -13.50 36.13 5.57
CA ILE A 152 -13.06 35.71 6.90
C ILE A 152 -13.82 36.57 7.91
N ASN A 153 -14.79 35.96 8.60
CA ASN A 153 -15.48 36.63 9.70
C ASN A 153 -14.60 36.55 10.94
N MET A 154 -14.10 37.69 11.37
CA MET A 154 -13.28 37.79 12.56
C MET A 154 -14.07 38.53 13.64
N THR A 155 -14.02 38.07 14.89
CA THR A 155 -14.69 38.73 16.04
C THR A 155 -13.68 39.09 17.12
N ASP A 156 -13.55 40.38 17.42
CA ASP A 156 -12.78 40.87 18.58
C ASP A 156 -13.71 40.93 19.80
N SER A 157 -13.59 39.95 20.70
CA SER A 157 -14.41 39.86 21.90
C SER A 157 -13.98 40.83 23.01
N TYR A 158 -12.79 41.43 22.92
CA TYR A 158 -12.22 42.31 23.94
C TYR A 158 -12.27 43.80 23.55
N GLY A 159 -12.45 44.09 22.26
CA GLY A 159 -12.64 45.45 21.73
C GLY A 159 -11.37 46.30 21.72
N ASP A 160 -10.20 45.67 21.77
CA ASP A 160 -8.88 46.31 21.76
C ASP A 160 -8.24 46.37 20.36
N GLY A 161 -8.94 45.84 19.36
CA GLY A 161 -8.55 45.87 17.95
C GLY A 161 -7.89 44.57 17.47
N TRP A 162 -7.54 44.53 16.19
CA TRP A 162 -6.95 43.36 15.51
C TRP A 162 -5.47 43.12 15.85
N GLN A 163 -5.09 43.31 17.11
CA GLN A 163 -3.70 43.12 17.52
C GLN A 163 -3.53 41.73 18.10
N THR A 164 -2.81 40.89 17.37
CA THR A 164 -2.32 39.63 17.92
C THR A 164 -1.28 39.97 19.00
N ASP A 165 -1.47 39.50 20.23
CA ASP A 165 -0.51 39.69 21.32
C ASP A 165 0.85 39.02 21.06
N THR A 166 0.92 38.18 20.02
CA THR A 166 2.05 37.37 19.61
C THR A 166 2.12 37.25 18.09
N ALA A 167 3.30 36.88 17.57
CA ALA A 167 3.54 36.70 16.13
C ALA A 167 2.77 35.51 15.49
N THR A 168 1.97 34.78 16.27
CA THR A 168 1.25 33.57 15.84
C THR A 168 -0.26 33.66 16.03
N GLY A 169 -0.83 34.86 16.19
CA GLY A 169 -2.30 35.04 16.16
C GLY A 169 -2.99 35.36 17.49
N GLY A 170 -2.34 35.15 18.63
CA GLY A 170 -2.86 35.50 19.96
C GLY A 170 -4.24 34.95 20.34
N SER A 171 -4.73 35.34 21.51
CA SER A 171 -6.08 34.99 21.99
C SER A 171 -7.14 35.89 21.34
N GLY A 172 -8.29 35.33 20.94
CA GLY A 172 -9.44 36.12 20.48
C GLY A 172 -9.72 36.09 18.97
N LEU A 173 -8.92 35.37 18.18
CA LEU A 173 -9.26 35.10 16.77
C LEU A 173 -9.95 33.74 16.64
N THR A 174 -11.13 33.73 16.02
CA THR A 174 -11.83 32.52 15.59
C THR A 174 -12.06 32.63 14.09
N ILE A 175 -11.60 31.63 13.35
CA ILE A 175 -11.87 31.51 11.91
C ILE A 175 -13.08 30.59 11.79
N THR A 176 -14.06 30.98 10.98
CA THR A 176 -15.28 30.21 10.76
C THR A 176 -15.53 30.15 9.26
N LEU A 177 -15.85 28.96 8.76
CA LEU A 177 -16.28 28.77 7.39
C LEU A 177 -17.62 29.50 7.15
N ASN A 178 -17.94 29.72 5.87
CA ASN A 178 -19.14 30.44 5.44
C ASN A 178 -20.46 29.73 5.81
N ASP A 179 -20.40 28.47 6.24
CA ASP A 179 -21.52 27.69 6.79
C ASP A 179 -21.65 27.82 8.33
N GLY A 180 -20.76 28.57 8.99
CA GLY A 180 -20.80 28.81 10.42
C GLY A 180 -20.05 27.78 11.27
N THR A 181 -19.33 26.82 10.68
CA THR A 181 -18.47 25.90 11.44
C THR A 181 -17.12 26.53 11.76
N VAL A 182 -16.68 26.39 13.01
CA VAL A 182 -15.38 26.85 13.53
C VAL A 182 -14.33 25.77 13.35
#